data_AF-A0A382VN54-F1
#
_entry.id   AF-A0A382VN54-F1
#
_cell.length_a   1.000
_cell.length_b   1.000
_cell.length_c   1.000
_cell.angle_alpha   90.00
_cell.angle_beta   90.00
_cell.angle_gamma   90.00
#
_symmetry.space_group_name_H-M   'P 1'
#
loop_
_entity.id
_entity.type
_entity.pdbx_description
1 polymer ?
#
loop_
_entity_poly.entity_id
_entity_poly.type
_entity_poly.pdbx_seq_one_letter_code
_entity_poly.pdbx_strand_id
1 'polypeptide(L)'
;VKNVSGRTGSIERRKVGDGGLVELTIENGKIKNSTILGKFKEPRGIALTGGVFAFSSENRVYVLNNGTIDILDYEWFSYIHTLDFSPFDCTRLLVSSSGFDALFEFDLVTKKKSFEWFAWENGFDKGVDPETGKDIYLTRDPIVAKEYLKDNIPFIQIKDPLNEVLPTAKRAAFINSVVYDNSNEG
;
A
#
# COMPACT_ATOMS: atom_id res chain seq x y z
N VAL A 1 -9.40 8.37 -23.51
CA VAL A 1 -9.96 7.00 -23.39
C VAL A 1 -11.37 7.10 -22.82
N LYS A 2 -12.38 6.53 -23.48
CA LYS A 2 -13.79 6.56 -22.99
C LYS A 2 -13.96 5.39 -22.02
N ASN A 3 -14.26 5.67 -20.76
CA ASN A 3 -14.47 4.66 -19.73
C ASN A 3 -15.81 3.95 -19.97
N VAL A 4 -15.75 2.71 -20.45
CA VAL A 4 -16.93 1.90 -20.80
C VAL A 4 -17.47 1.16 -19.56
N SER A 5 -16.60 0.82 -18.61
CA SER A 5 -16.98 0.03 -17.42
C SER A 5 -17.72 0.82 -16.33
N GLY A 6 -17.69 2.15 -16.40
CA GLY A 6 -18.25 3.01 -15.35
C GLY A 6 -17.46 3.00 -14.03
N ARG A 7 -16.36 2.24 -13.92
CA ARG A 7 -15.49 2.25 -12.73
C ARG A 7 -14.71 3.56 -12.66
N THR A 8 -14.88 4.31 -11.58
CA THR A 8 -14.03 5.46 -11.25
C THR A 8 -12.63 5.01 -10.88
N GLY A 9 -11.60 5.46 -11.60
CA GLY A 9 -10.22 5.10 -11.35
C GLY A 9 -9.29 5.64 -12.44
N SER A 10 -8.01 5.81 -12.13
CA SER A 10 -7.03 6.21 -13.14
C SER A 10 -6.65 5.02 -14.02
N ILE A 11 -6.58 5.25 -15.33
CA ILE A 11 -6.05 4.29 -16.31
C ILE A 11 -4.53 4.45 -16.45
N GLU A 12 -4.02 5.66 -16.18
CA GLU A 12 -2.59 5.99 -16.16
C GLU A 12 -2.12 6.26 -14.72
N ARG A 13 -0.80 6.25 -14.47
CA ARG A 13 -0.26 6.67 -13.18
C ARG A 13 -0.60 8.14 -12.95
N ARG A 14 -1.22 8.46 -11.81
CA ARG A 14 -1.48 9.85 -11.43
C ARG A 14 -0.18 10.52 -11.03
N LYS A 15 -0.05 11.81 -11.33
CA LYS A 15 0.99 12.64 -10.75
C LYS A 15 0.85 12.57 -9.22
N VAL A 16 1.94 12.23 -8.56
CA VAL A 16 2.01 12.12 -7.11
C VAL A 16 1.71 13.48 -6.50
N GLY A 17 0.75 13.51 -5.58
CA GLY A 17 0.35 14.73 -4.88
C GLY A 17 1.33 15.13 -3.77
N ASP A 18 1.47 16.44 -3.57
CA ASP A 18 2.13 16.97 -2.39
C ASP A 18 1.18 16.87 -1.19
N GLY A 19 1.73 16.46 -0.04
CA GLY A 19 1.05 16.47 1.25
C GLY A 19 2.02 16.90 2.35
N GLY A 20 1.66 16.62 3.59
CA GLY A 20 2.51 16.95 4.72
C GLY A 20 2.11 16.24 5.99
N LEU A 21 3.06 16.20 6.92
CA LEU A 21 2.84 15.76 8.29
C LEU A 21 2.62 17.00 9.17
N VAL A 22 1.58 16.99 9.97
CA VAL A 22 1.19 18.12 10.83
C VAL A 22 0.98 17.61 12.25
N GLU A 23 1.56 18.32 13.21
CA GLU A 23 1.26 18.16 14.62
C GLU A 23 0.14 19.13 15.00
N LEU A 24 -0.91 18.61 15.62
CA LEU A 24 -2.07 19.38 16.07
C LEU A 24 -2.34 19.11 17.54
N THR A 25 -2.50 20.16 18.33
CA THR A 25 -3.02 20.06 19.70
C THR A 25 -4.43 20.60 19.74
N ILE A 26 -5.38 19.79 20.21
CA ILE A 26 -6.79 20.19 20.36
C ILE A 26 -7.15 20.18 21.84
N GLU A 27 -7.68 21.30 22.34
CA GLU A 27 -8.18 21.42 23.71
C GLU A 27 -9.57 22.04 23.68
N ASN A 28 -10.52 21.41 24.40
CA ASN A 28 -11.91 21.87 24.48
C ASN A 28 -12.53 22.14 23.09
N GLY A 29 -12.26 21.24 22.13
CA GLY A 29 -12.76 21.35 20.75
C GLY A 29 -12.12 22.44 19.90
N LYS A 30 -11.03 23.07 20.36
CA LYS A 30 -10.30 24.13 19.63
C LYS A 30 -8.86 23.73 19.36
N ILE A 31 -8.38 24.03 18.16
CA ILE A 31 -6.95 23.92 17.82
C ILE A 31 -6.18 24.96 18.63
N LYS A 32 -5.20 24.51 19.41
CA LYS A 32 -4.30 25.34 20.20
C LYS A 32 -2.98 25.57 19.49
N ASN A 33 -2.41 24.49 18.96
CA ASN A 33 -1.17 24.50 18.21
C ASN A 33 -1.36 23.74 16.90
N SER A 34 -0.68 24.21 15.87
CA SER A 34 -0.63 23.57 14.56
C SER A 34 0.74 23.81 13.94
N THR A 35 1.54 22.76 13.84
CA THR A 35 2.91 22.83 13.31
C THR A 35 3.05 21.89 12.13
N ILE A 36 3.47 22.42 10.98
CA ILE A 36 3.84 21.59 9.84
C ILE A 36 5.22 21.00 10.11
N LEU A 37 5.30 19.68 10.30
CA LEU A 37 6.54 18.97 10.58
C LEU A 37 7.35 18.72 9.29
N GLY A 38 6.67 18.58 8.16
CA GLY A 38 7.33 18.41 6.87
C GLY A 38 6.35 18.26 5.72
N LYS A 39 6.87 18.42 4.50
CA LYS A 39 6.15 18.15 3.25
C LYS A 39 6.63 16.84 2.68
N PHE A 40 5.69 15.97 2.34
CA PHE A 40 5.95 14.63 1.86
C PHE A 40 5.01 14.31 0.72
N LYS A 41 5.38 13.34 -0.12
CA LYS A 41 4.55 12.87 -1.21
C LYS A 41 3.50 11.91 -0.67
N GLU A 42 2.23 12.27 -0.81
CA GLU A 42 1.07 11.47 -0.39
C GLU A 42 1.26 10.69 0.94
N PRO A 43 1.53 11.37 2.08
CA PRO A 43 1.75 10.69 3.35
C PRO A 43 0.43 10.25 3.98
N ARG A 44 -0.01 9.01 3.72
CA ARG A 44 -1.35 8.52 4.13
C ARG A 44 -1.32 7.66 5.39
N GLY A 45 -0.35 6.76 5.50
CA GLY A 45 -0.19 5.89 6.67
C GLY A 45 0.62 6.56 7.78
N ILE A 46 0.15 6.40 9.02
CA ILE A 46 0.77 6.89 10.25
C ILE A 46 0.52 5.88 11.39
N ALA A 47 1.51 5.59 12.22
CA ALA A 47 1.39 4.68 13.36
C ALA A 47 2.32 5.11 14.50
N LEU A 48 1.96 4.78 15.74
CA LEU A 48 2.74 5.09 16.93
C LEU A 48 2.61 3.93 17.94
N THR A 49 3.74 3.37 18.39
CA THR A 49 3.76 2.40 19.49
C THR A 49 5.02 2.59 20.33
N GLY A 50 4.94 2.49 21.66
CA GLY A 50 6.12 2.47 22.52
C GLY A 50 7.15 3.59 22.31
N GLY A 51 6.72 4.77 21.83
CA GLY A 51 7.61 5.89 21.48
C GLY A 51 8.25 5.81 20.08
N VAL A 52 8.00 4.75 19.33
CA VAL A 52 8.36 4.58 17.92
C VAL A 52 7.23 5.11 17.04
N PHE A 53 7.55 6.09 16.21
CA PHE A 53 6.61 6.73 15.30
C PHE A 53 6.92 6.32 13.86
N ALA A 54 5.93 5.87 13.09
CA ALA A 54 6.12 5.57 11.69
C ALA A 54 5.13 6.37 10.83
N PHE A 55 5.58 6.80 9.66
CA PHE A 55 4.71 7.37 8.64
C PHE A 55 5.17 6.97 7.24
N SER A 56 4.25 6.97 6.29
CA SER A 56 4.56 6.64 4.89
C SER A 56 4.67 7.88 4.02
N SER A 57 5.39 7.77 2.91
CA SER A 57 5.33 8.73 1.80
C SER A 57 5.39 7.97 0.48
N GLU A 58 4.26 7.95 -0.23
CA GLU A 58 4.06 7.24 -1.50
C GLU A 58 4.43 5.74 -1.45
N ASN A 59 5.72 5.42 -1.56
CA ASN A 59 6.30 4.08 -1.64
C ASN A 59 7.40 3.82 -0.60
N ARG A 60 7.49 4.63 0.45
CA ARG A 60 8.46 4.46 1.53
C ARG A 60 7.79 4.58 2.88
N VAL A 61 8.39 3.93 3.87
CA VAL A 61 8.05 4.11 5.28
C VAL A 61 9.25 4.72 6.00
N TYR A 62 8.97 5.75 6.79
CA TYR A 62 9.90 6.40 7.69
C TYR A 62 9.57 5.96 9.10
N VAL A 63 10.56 5.44 9.82
CA VAL A 63 10.44 4.98 11.21
C VAL A 63 11.34 5.85 12.07
N LEU A 64 10.75 6.56 13.01
CA LEU A 64 11.40 7.45 13.95
C LEU A 64 11.46 6.77 15.30
N ASN A 65 12.67 6.58 15.81
CA ASN A 65 12.91 5.97 17.12
C ASN A 65 14.07 6.69 17.79
N ASN A 66 13.88 7.20 19.01
CA ASN A 66 14.94 7.86 19.79
C ASN A 66 15.72 8.95 19.01
N GLY A 67 15.04 9.70 18.14
CA GLY A 67 15.62 10.77 17.33
C GLY A 67 16.37 10.30 16.07
N THR A 68 16.46 9.01 15.81
CA THR A 68 16.95 8.48 14.52
C THR A 68 15.78 8.28 13.55
N ILE A 69 16.07 8.43 12.26
CA ILE A 69 15.12 8.15 11.17
C ILE A 69 15.66 7.00 10.35
N ASP A 70 14.96 5.87 10.39
CA ASP A 70 15.17 4.75 9.51
C ASP A 70 14.18 4.81 8.34
N ILE A 71 14.66 4.39 7.16
CA ILE A 71 13.82 4.25 5.97
C ILE A 71 13.69 2.76 5.68
N LEU A 72 12.44 2.33 5.50
CA LEU A 72 12.07 1.04 4.97
C LEU A 72 11.54 1.25 3.55
N ASP A 73 12.25 0.65 2.61
CA ASP A 73 11.90 0.61 1.20
C ASP A 73 11.71 -0.85 0.75
N TYR A 74 10.75 -1.04 -0.14
CA TYR A 74 10.48 -2.35 -0.71
C TYR A 74 9.93 -2.19 -2.12
N GLU A 75 10.29 -3.11 -3.02
CA GLU A 75 9.97 -3.03 -4.43
C GLU A 75 8.46 -3.02 -4.71
N TRP A 76 7.67 -3.66 -3.85
CA TRP A 76 6.21 -3.71 -3.94
C TRP A 76 5.50 -2.59 -3.18
N PHE A 77 6.22 -1.64 -2.61
CA PHE A 77 5.60 -0.46 -2.02
C PHE A 77 5.12 0.49 -3.11
N SER A 78 3.83 0.80 -3.05
CA SER A 78 3.19 1.74 -3.95
C SER A 78 1.88 2.20 -3.33
N TYR A 79 1.66 3.50 -3.26
CA TYR A 79 0.48 4.10 -2.62
C TYR A 79 0.17 3.48 -1.25
N ILE A 80 1.13 3.54 -0.33
CA ILE A 80 0.96 3.03 1.04
C ILE A 80 -0.16 3.82 1.73
N HIS A 81 -1.16 3.13 2.30
CA HIS A 81 -2.32 3.77 2.95
C HIS A 81 -2.34 3.63 4.47
N THR A 82 -1.89 2.50 5.01
CA THR A 82 -1.93 2.22 6.44
C THR A 82 -0.63 1.57 6.85
N LEU A 83 -0.21 1.97 8.05
CA LEU A 83 0.84 1.38 8.82
C LEU A 83 0.19 0.98 10.14
N ASP A 84 0.52 -0.19 10.65
CA ASP A 84 0.08 -0.61 11.98
C ASP A 84 1.20 -1.39 12.64
N PHE A 85 1.49 -1.06 13.90
CA PHE A 85 2.47 -1.83 14.67
C PHE A 85 1.80 -3.03 15.29
N SER A 86 2.52 -4.15 15.40
CA SER A 86 1.97 -5.29 16.13
C SER A 86 1.72 -4.90 17.60
N PRO A 87 0.55 -5.25 18.16
CA PRO A 87 0.25 -5.02 19.57
C PRO A 87 1.05 -5.95 20.49
N PHE A 88 1.68 -6.99 19.95
CA PHE A 88 2.46 -7.99 20.68
C PHE A 88 3.97 -7.79 20.53
N ASP A 89 4.41 -7.17 19.42
CA ASP A 89 5.82 -6.93 19.12
C ASP A 89 6.02 -5.60 18.38
N CYS A 90 6.53 -4.58 19.09
CA CYS A 90 6.73 -3.25 18.51
C CYS A 90 7.81 -3.21 17.41
N THR A 91 8.56 -4.29 17.22
CA THR A 91 9.51 -4.42 16.12
C THR A 91 8.84 -4.88 14.83
N ARG A 92 7.55 -5.22 14.83
CA ARG A 92 6.81 -5.62 13.63
C ARG A 92 5.89 -4.52 13.14
N LEU A 93 5.92 -4.30 11.84
CA LEU A 93 5.11 -3.30 11.17
C LEU A 93 4.35 -3.92 10.00
N LEU A 94 3.04 -3.81 10.04
CA LEU A 94 2.14 -4.14 8.94
C LEU A 94 1.98 -2.93 8.04
N VAL A 95 2.08 -3.15 6.73
CA VAL A 95 2.05 -2.12 5.70
C VAL A 95 1.05 -2.52 4.63
N SER A 96 0.03 -1.69 4.39
CA SER A 96 -0.85 -1.86 3.23
C SER A 96 -0.28 -1.14 2.01
N SER A 97 0.14 -1.89 1.00
CA SER A 97 0.57 -1.35 -0.30
C SER A 97 -0.59 -1.42 -1.29
N SER A 98 -1.47 -0.43 -1.22
CA SER A 98 -2.71 -0.39 -2.02
C SER A 98 -2.44 -0.26 -3.52
N GLY A 99 -1.22 0.14 -3.90
CA GLY A 99 -0.78 0.26 -5.28
C GLY A 99 -0.80 -1.06 -6.07
N PHE A 100 -0.60 -2.17 -5.36
CA PHE A 100 -0.52 -3.53 -5.91
C PHE A 100 -1.43 -4.51 -5.18
N ASP A 101 -2.49 -4.04 -4.52
CA ASP A 101 -3.45 -4.87 -3.81
C ASP A 101 -2.79 -5.82 -2.79
N ALA A 102 -1.81 -5.31 -2.04
CA ALA A 102 -0.93 -6.12 -1.21
C ALA A 102 -0.81 -5.62 0.24
N LEU A 103 -0.47 -6.56 1.12
CA LEU A 103 -0.16 -6.37 2.53
C LEU A 103 1.20 -7.01 2.82
N PHE A 104 1.99 -6.38 3.68
CA PHE A 104 3.30 -6.88 4.07
C PHE A 104 3.53 -6.69 5.55
N GLU A 105 4.13 -7.67 6.21
CA GLU A 105 4.72 -7.49 7.53
C GLU A 105 6.24 -7.40 7.40
N PHE A 106 6.83 -6.47 8.13
CA PHE A 106 8.27 -6.33 8.25
C PHE A 106 8.72 -6.39 9.71
N ASP A 107 9.83 -7.10 9.92
CA ASP A 107 10.65 -6.96 11.12
C ASP A 107 11.55 -5.73 10.92
N LEU A 108 11.41 -4.74 11.80
CA LEU A 108 12.08 -3.44 11.73
C LEU A 108 13.54 -3.50 12.18
N VAL A 109 13.94 -4.52 12.94
CA VAL A 109 15.33 -4.71 13.38
C VAL A 109 16.18 -5.24 12.23
N THR A 110 15.69 -6.28 11.56
CA THR A 110 16.35 -6.94 10.42
C THR A 110 16.04 -6.28 9.08
N LYS A 111 14.99 -5.45 9.04
CA LYS A 111 14.42 -4.83 7.83
C LYS A 111 13.97 -5.86 6.79
N LYS A 112 13.59 -7.06 7.26
CA LYS A 112 13.15 -8.15 6.39
C LYS A 112 11.64 -8.29 6.46
N LYS A 113 11.07 -8.58 5.30
CA LYS A 113 9.68 -8.99 5.16
C LYS A 113 9.48 -10.35 5.83
N SER A 114 8.62 -10.43 6.83
CA SER A 114 8.24 -11.68 7.50
C SER A 114 6.99 -12.30 6.89
N PHE A 115 6.12 -11.49 6.29
CA PHE A 115 4.90 -11.94 5.66
C PHE A 115 4.55 -11.10 4.43
N GLU A 116 3.90 -11.73 3.45
CA GLU A 116 3.25 -11.04 2.35
C GLU A 116 1.90 -11.66 2.03
N TRP A 117 0.99 -10.80 1.58
CA TRP A 117 -0.31 -11.21 1.08
C TRP A 117 -0.70 -10.31 -0.07
N PHE A 118 -1.32 -10.92 -1.06
CA PHE A 118 -1.57 -10.34 -2.35
C PHE A 118 -2.97 -10.75 -2.78
N ALA A 119 -3.86 -9.78 -3.06
CA ALA A 119 -5.28 -10.07 -3.26
C ALA A 119 -5.51 -11.05 -4.44
N TRP A 120 -4.78 -10.86 -5.53
CA TRP A 120 -4.77 -11.72 -6.72
C TRP A 120 -4.23 -13.14 -6.51
N GLU A 121 -3.54 -13.43 -5.40
CA GLU A 121 -3.09 -14.78 -5.06
C GLU A 121 -4.07 -15.47 -4.10
N ASN A 122 -5.10 -14.72 -3.67
CA ASN A 122 -6.03 -15.11 -2.61
C ASN A 122 -7.49 -14.93 -3.03
N GLY A 123 -7.78 -15.14 -4.32
CA GLY A 123 -9.14 -15.19 -4.86
C GLY A 123 -9.73 -13.86 -5.33
N PHE A 124 -8.99 -12.76 -5.20
CA PHE A 124 -9.34 -11.46 -5.79
C PHE A 124 -8.42 -11.18 -6.99
N ASP A 125 -8.44 -12.08 -7.97
CA ASP A 125 -7.54 -12.06 -9.13
C ASP A 125 -8.13 -11.36 -10.36
N LYS A 126 -9.38 -10.93 -10.29
CA LYS A 126 -10.11 -10.29 -11.40
C LYS A 126 -10.24 -8.79 -11.22
N GLY A 127 -9.52 -8.04 -12.04
CA GLY A 127 -9.80 -6.65 -12.35
C GLY A 127 -10.84 -6.52 -13.46
N VAL A 128 -11.14 -5.29 -13.86
CA VAL A 128 -11.94 -4.98 -15.05
C VAL A 128 -11.14 -4.06 -15.95
N ASP A 129 -11.04 -4.38 -17.23
CA ASP A 129 -10.46 -3.48 -18.22
C ASP A 129 -11.43 -2.32 -18.51
N PRO A 130 -11.09 -1.06 -18.16
CA PRO A 130 -11.99 0.08 -18.34
C PRO A 130 -12.27 0.43 -19.81
N GLU A 131 -11.44 -0.04 -20.74
CA GLU A 131 -11.61 0.22 -22.17
C GLU A 131 -12.66 -0.71 -22.79
N THR A 132 -12.65 -1.98 -22.40
CA THR A 132 -13.52 -3.02 -22.97
C THR A 132 -14.70 -3.40 -22.06
N GLY A 133 -14.62 -3.09 -20.77
CA GLY A 133 -15.57 -3.52 -19.75
C GLY A 133 -15.47 -5.00 -19.37
N LYS A 134 -14.48 -5.73 -19.88
CA LYS A 134 -14.30 -7.17 -19.63
C LYS A 134 -13.38 -7.43 -18.45
N ASP A 135 -13.47 -8.62 -17.87
CA ASP A 135 -12.55 -9.08 -16.84
C ASP A 135 -11.11 -9.12 -17.36
N ILE A 136 -10.18 -8.73 -16.49
CA ILE A 136 -8.75 -8.91 -16.71
C ILE A 136 -8.15 -9.58 -15.48
N TYR A 137 -7.45 -10.68 -15.68
CA TYR A 137 -6.80 -11.41 -14.61
C TYR A 137 -5.50 -10.73 -14.23
N LEU A 138 -5.14 -10.78 -12.96
CA LEU A 138 -3.93 -10.17 -12.47
C LEU A 138 -3.03 -11.29 -11.92
N THR A 139 -1.73 -11.25 -12.21
CA THR A 139 -0.75 -12.17 -11.60
C THR A 139 0.66 -11.56 -11.54
N ARG A 140 1.54 -12.11 -10.69
CA ARG A 140 3.00 -11.92 -10.78
C ARG A 140 3.74 -13.20 -11.14
N ASP A 141 3.06 -14.35 -11.11
CA ASP A 141 3.65 -15.66 -11.39
C ASP A 141 3.83 -15.89 -12.90
N PRO A 142 5.07 -16.09 -13.39
CA PRO A 142 5.33 -16.37 -14.80
C PRO A 142 4.76 -17.70 -15.29
N ILE A 143 4.45 -18.66 -14.41
CA ILE A 143 3.81 -19.93 -14.78
C ILE A 143 2.33 -19.67 -15.09
N VAL A 144 1.61 -19.02 -14.17
CA VAL A 144 0.20 -18.63 -14.36
C VAL A 144 0.03 -17.74 -15.60
N ALA A 145 0.92 -16.78 -15.81
CA ALA A 145 0.89 -15.91 -16.98
C ALA A 145 1.04 -16.69 -18.31
N LYS A 146 1.84 -17.76 -18.34
CA LYS A 146 1.97 -18.64 -19.52
C LYS A 146 0.70 -19.43 -19.78
N GLU A 147 0.02 -19.88 -18.73
CA GLU A 147 -1.27 -20.58 -18.85
C GLU A 147 -2.35 -19.65 -19.42
N TYR A 148 -2.47 -18.43 -18.87
CA TYR A 148 -3.39 -17.43 -19.41
C TYR A 148 -3.10 -17.10 -20.87
N LEU A 149 -1.83 -16.99 -21.25
CA LEU A 149 -1.43 -16.77 -22.64
C LEU A 149 -1.86 -17.93 -23.56
N LYS A 150 -1.68 -19.18 -23.11
CA LYS A 150 -2.08 -20.38 -23.86
C LYS A 150 -3.60 -20.42 -24.09
N ASP A 151 -4.37 -20.02 -23.09
CA ASP A 151 -5.84 -20.09 -23.10
C ASP A 151 -6.50 -18.80 -23.63
N ASN A 152 -5.72 -17.84 -24.12
CA ASN A 152 -6.19 -16.51 -24.57
C ASN A 152 -7.01 -15.75 -23.51
N ILE A 153 -6.68 -15.94 -22.23
CA ILE A 153 -7.29 -15.21 -21.11
C ILE A 153 -6.64 -13.82 -21.04
N PRO A 154 -7.39 -12.71 -21.01
CA PRO A 154 -6.81 -11.38 -20.80
C PRO A 154 -6.20 -11.25 -19.40
N PHE A 155 -4.93 -10.82 -19.32
CA PHE A 155 -4.26 -10.64 -18.04
C PHE A 155 -3.28 -9.46 -18.00
N ILE A 156 -2.94 -9.03 -16.79
CA ILE A 156 -1.77 -8.21 -16.47
C ILE A 156 -0.82 -9.05 -15.64
N GLN A 157 0.41 -9.19 -16.12
CA GLN A 157 1.50 -9.73 -15.31
C GLN A 157 2.39 -8.57 -14.84
N ILE A 158 2.58 -8.44 -13.53
CA ILE A 158 3.59 -7.54 -12.99
C ILE A 158 4.89 -8.33 -12.78
N LYS A 159 5.94 -7.96 -13.51
CA LYS A 159 7.28 -8.59 -13.47
C LYS A 159 8.29 -7.72 -12.75
N ASP A 160 8.12 -6.41 -12.84
CA ASP A 160 9.05 -5.42 -12.29
C ASP A 160 8.27 -4.34 -11.54
N PRO A 161 7.92 -4.57 -10.25
CA PRO A 161 7.06 -3.67 -9.48
C PRO A 161 7.67 -2.28 -9.23
N LEU A 162 8.99 -2.10 -9.46
CA LEU A 162 9.64 -0.80 -9.36
C LEU A 162 9.31 0.11 -10.56
N ASN A 163 9.19 -0.49 -11.74
CA ASN A 163 9.02 0.23 -13.00
C ASN A 163 7.63 0.08 -13.61
N GLU A 164 6.89 -0.95 -13.20
CA GLU A 164 5.52 -1.21 -13.63
C GLU A 164 4.52 -0.67 -12.60
N VAL A 165 3.30 -0.42 -13.05
CA VAL A 165 2.20 0.02 -12.17
C VAL A 165 0.97 -0.81 -12.45
N LEU A 166 0.18 -1.06 -11.42
CA LEU A 166 -1.17 -1.58 -11.57
C LEU A 166 -2.17 -0.39 -11.57
N PRO A 167 -2.76 -0.03 -12.73
CA PRO A 167 -3.69 1.09 -12.81
C PRO A 167 -4.86 0.89 -11.87
N THR A 168 -5.24 1.93 -11.15
CA THR A 168 -6.36 1.91 -10.19
C THR A 168 -7.64 1.35 -10.80
N ALA A 169 -7.94 1.69 -12.06
CA ALA A 169 -9.15 1.19 -12.74
C ALA A 169 -9.13 -0.32 -13.04
N LYS A 170 -7.95 -0.94 -13.08
CA LYS A 170 -7.74 -2.36 -13.38
C LYS A 170 -7.45 -3.22 -12.14
N ARG A 171 -7.42 -2.62 -10.94
CA ARG A 171 -7.22 -3.34 -9.67
C ARG A 171 -8.39 -4.28 -9.36
N ALA A 172 -8.06 -5.36 -8.67
CA ALA A 172 -9.05 -6.32 -8.19
C ALA A 172 -9.53 -5.97 -6.78
N ALA A 173 -8.67 -5.38 -5.95
CA ALA A 173 -8.99 -4.92 -4.61
C ALA A 173 -8.57 -3.45 -4.39
N PHE A 174 -8.98 -2.89 -3.24
CA PHE A 174 -8.59 -1.53 -2.82
C PHE A 174 -8.31 -1.53 -1.32
N ILE A 175 -7.17 -2.10 -0.95
CA ILE A 175 -6.82 -2.29 0.46
C ILE A 175 -6.35 -0.95 1.03
N ASN A 176 -7.28 -0.18 1.60
CA ASN A 176 -6.99 1.15 2.15
C ASN A 176 -6.75 1.14 3.66
N SER A 177 -7.03 0.02 4.33
CA SER A 177 -6.82 -0.14 5.78
C SER A 177 -6.51 -1.59 6.10
N VAL A 178 -5.57 -1.76 7.02
CA VAL A 178 -5.19 -3.04 7.60
C VAL A 178 -4.77 -2.77 9.03
N VAL A 179 -5.16 -3.65 9.96
CA VAL A 179 -4.75 -3.58 11.36
C VAL A 179 -4.50 -4.99 11.87
N TYR A 180 -3.64 -5.12 12.86
CA TYR A 180 -3.50 -6.36 13.60
C TYR A 180 -4.77 -6.71 14.37
N ASP A 181 -4.99 -8.00 14.59
CA ASP A 181 -5.90 -8.44 15.62
C ASP A 181 -5.26 -8.19 16.99
N ASN A 182 -5.92 -7.42 17.85
CA ASN A 182 -5.42 -7.09 19.18
C ASN A 182 -5.59 -8.22 20.21
N SER A 183 -6.27 -9.30 19.84
CA SER A 183 -6.62 -10.41 20.73
C SER A 183 -5.96 -11.74 20.36
N ASN A 184 -5.39 -11.82 19.16
CA ASN A 184 -4.77 -13.03 18.64
C ASN A 184 -3.44 -12.69 17.98
N GLU A 185 -2.37 -13.25 18.53
CA GLU A 185 -1.00 -13.02 18.04
C GLU A 185 -0.76 -13.60 16.64
N GLY A 186 -1.57 -14.60 16.23
CA GLY A 186 -1.42 -15.30 14.95
C GLY A 186 -0.37 -16.41 15.05
#